data_AF-A0A9Q8YXH4-F1
#
_entry.id   AF-A0A9Q8YXH4-F1
#
_cell.length_a   1.000
_cell.length_b   1.000
_cell.length_c   1.000
_cell.angle_alpha   90.00
_cell.angle_beta   90.00
_cell.angle_gamma   90.00
#
_symmetry.space_group_name_H-M   'P 1'
#
loop_
_entity.id
_entity.type
_entity.pdbx_description
1 polymer ?
#
loop_
_entity_poly.entity_id
_entity_poly.type
_entity_poly.pdbx_seq_one_letter_code
_entity_poly.pdbx_strand_id
1 'polypeptide(L)'
;MNTLFKLLSGIVLLSIAGCDIENIDKPAPGYVNMWEKAGADSTEVGKALLECGMPSLIDPDSENRERSNNARATTYACMIQAGFHYKDKWGGTWCQNYKAENLPICQPGAVIPKRSVEKRLNSPFCKRSPVQPECQP
;
A
#
# COMPACT_ATOMS: atom_id res chain seq x y z
N MET A 1 -53.12 -15.25 -18.64
CA MET A 1 -51.73 -14.76 -18.55
C MET A 1 -51.33 -14.82 -17.08
N ASN A 2 -50.67 -15.91 -16.71
CA ASN A 2 -50.65 -16.46 -15.34
C ASN A 2 -49.86 -15.55 -14.37
N THR A 3 -50.48 -15.19 -13.25
CA THR A 3 -49.83 -14.53 -12.10
C THR A 3 -48.59 -15.28 -11.60
N LEU A 4 -48.50 -16.59 -11.86
CA LEU A 4 -47.32 -17.43 -11.63
C LEU A 4 -46.06 -16.92 -12.35
N PHE A 5 -46.18 -16.43 -13.59
CA PHE A 5 -45.03 -15.91 -14.37
C PHE A 5 -44.49 -14.59 -13.79
N LYS A 6 -45.36 -13.78 -13.18
CA LYS A 6 -44.97 -12.50 -12.55
C LYS A 6 -44.22 -12.71 -11.24
N LEU A 7 -44.60 -13.72 -10.46
CA LEU A 7 -43.92 -14.08 -9.20
C LEU A 7 -42.55 -14.71 -9.46
N LEU A 8 -42.44 -15.59 -10.47
CA LEU A 8 -41.16 -16.19 -10.88
C LEU A 8 -40.17 -15.14 -11.39
N SER A 9 -40.65 -14.12 -12.13
CA SER A 9 -39.81 -13.01 -12.58
C SER A 9 -39.31 -12.10 -11.46
N GLY A 10 -40.03 -12.01 -10.33
CA GLY A 10 -39.62 -11.21 -9.17
C GLY A 10 -38.56 -11.88 -8.29
N ILE A 11 -38.56 -13.21 -8.22
CA ILE A 11 -37.63 -13.99 -7.38
C ILE A 11 -36.24 -14.08 -8.03
N VAL A 12 -36.14 -14.11 -9.37
CA VAL A 12 -34.84 -14.18 -10.07
C VAL A 12 -34.01 -12.90 -9.91
N LEU A 13 -34.64 -11.74 -9.70
CA LEU A 13 -33.94 -10.46 -9.52
C LEU A 13 -33.32 -10.29 -8.13
N LEU A 14 -33.77 -11.04 -7.12
CA LEU A 14 -33.24 -10.98 -5.75
C LEU A 14 -32.04 -11.92 -5.52
N SER A 15 -31.75 -12.80 -6.47
CA SER A 15 -30.68 -13.82 -6.34
C SER A 15 -29.30 -13.35 -6.79
N ILE A 16 -29.14 -12.10 -7.24
CA ILE A 16 -27.85 -11.55 -7.69
C ILE A 16 -27.16 -10.72 -6.59
N ALA A 17 -27.77 -10.60 -5.41
CA ALA A 17 -27.15 -9.98 -4.24
C ALA A 17 -26.36 -11.04 -3.45
N GLY A 18 -25.23 -11.50 -3.99
CA GLY A 18 -24.42 -12.51 -3.28
C GLY A 18 -23.14 -12.99 -3.94
N CYS A 19 -22.67 -12.36 -5.03
CA CYS A 19 -21.28 -12.52 -5.45
C CYS A 19 -20.50 -11.32 -4.96
N ASP A 20 -19.86 -11.47 -3.80
CA ASP A 20 -18.69 -10.74 -3.31
C ASP A 20 -18.49 -9.35 -3.94
N ILE A 21 -19.27 -8.37 -3.50
CA ILE A 21 -18.85 -6.97 -3.58
C ILE A 21 -17.85 -6.69 -2.45
N GLU A 22 -16.89 -7.58 -2.25
CA GLU A 22 -15.69 -7.23 -1.52
C GLU A 22 -14.85 -6.35 -2.48
N ASN A 23 -14.30 -5.25 -1.97
CA ASN A 23 -13.35 -4.36 -2.67
C ASN A 23 -13.91 -3.18 -3.49
N ILE A 24 -15.22 -2.87 -3.51
CA ILE A 24 -15.70 -1.60 -4.12
C ILE A 24 -15.36 -0.37 -3.27
N ASP A 25 -15.37 -0.50 -1.94
CA ASP A 25 -14.93 0.58 -1.03
C ASP A 25 -13.41 0.59 -0.78
N LYS A 26 -12.67 -0.38 -1.33
CA LYS A 26 -11.22 -0.43 -1.13
C LYS A 26 -10.56 0.50 -2.16
N PRO A 27 -9.76 1.50 -1.70
CA PRO A 27 -8.98 2.33 -2.61
C PRO A 27 -8.18 1.46 -3.59
N ALA A 28 -7.92 1.98 -4.80
CA ALA A 28 -7.07 1.36 -5.82
C ALA A 28 -5.88 0.67 -5.16
N PRO A 29 -5.47 -0.54 -5.61
CA PRO A 29 -4.52 -1.39 -4.91
C PRO A 29 -3.23 -0.61 -4.65
N GLY A 30 -3.15 0.00 -3.47
CA GLY A 30 -2.13 0.99 -3.14
C GLY A 30 -0.77 0.31 -3.07
N TYR A 31 0.27 1.09 -2.77
CA TYR A 31 1.61 0.55 -2.52
C TYR A 31 1.57 -0.72 -1.62
N VAL A 32 0.62 -0.79 -0.68
CA VAL A 32 0.32 -1.97 0.15
C VAL A 32 0.23 -3.29 -0.63
N ASN A 33 -0.48 -3.32 -1.75
CA ASN A 33 -0.71 -4.56 -2.49
C ASN A 33 0.52 -5.06 -3.25
N MET A 34 1.56 -4.22 -3.36
CA MET A 34 2.80 -4.55 -4.05
C MET A 34 3.85 -5.18 -3.14
N TRP A 35 3.61 -5.19 -1.83
CA TRP A 35 4.52 -5.76 -0.85
C TRP A 35 3.88 -6.94 -0.12
N GLU A 36 4.72 -7.85 0.34
CA GLU A 36 4.32 -8.98 1.15
C GLU A 36 5.44 -9.42 2.09
N LYS A 37 5.05 -10.14 3.13
CA LYS A 37 5.91 -10.80 4.10
C LYS A 37 5.11 -11.94 4.74
N ALA A 38 5.73 -13.09 4.94
CA ALA A 38 5.05 -14.21 5.59
C ALA A 38 4.49 -13.78 6.96
N GLY A 39 3.19 -13.99 7.17
CA GLY A 39 2.48 -13.61 8.40
C GLY A 39 2.11 -12.13 8.53
N ALA A 40 2.38 -11.29 7.53
CA ALA A 40 1.91 -9.89 7.52
C ALA A 40 0.63 -9.75 6.69
N ASP A 41 -0.39 -9.13 7.28
CA ASP A 41 -1.60 -8.72 6.56
C ASP A 41 -1.41 -7.36 5.88
N SER A 42 -2.44 -6.87 5.17
CA SER A 42 -2.40 -5.57 4.50
C SER A 42 -2.17 -4.40 5.46
N THR A 43 -2.70 -4.49 6.68
CA THR A 43 -2.56 -3.44 7.70
C THR A 43 -1.10 -3.35 8.13
N GLU A 44 -0.45 -4.48 8.38
CA GLU A 44 0.96 -4.52 8.76
C GLU A 44 1.88 -4.02 7.64
N VAL A 45 1.57 -4.37 6.38
CA VAL A 45 2.29 -3.81 5.23
C VAL A 45 2.11 -2.28 5.15
N GLY A 46 0.88 -1.79 5.34
CA GLY A 46 0.60 -0.35 5.36
C GLY A 46 1.33 0.38 6.50
N LYS A 47 1.32 -0.20 7.71
CA LYS A 47 2.11 0.31 8.83
C LYS A 47 3.59 0.38 8.47
N ALA A 48 4.15 -0.71 7.94
CA ALA A 48 5.57 -0.76 7.56
C ALA A 48 5.95 0.30 6.51
N LEU A 49 5.11 0.51 5.50
CA LEU A 49 5.35 1.53 4.47
C LEU A 49 5.43 2.94 5.08
N LEU A 50 4.47 3.30 5.93
CA LEU A 50 4.44 4.60 6.59
C LEU A 50 5.62 4.76 7.56
N GLU A 51 5.97 3.71 8.30
CA GLU A 51 7.12 3.69 9.22
C GLU A 51 8.45 3.79 8.49
N CYS A 52 8.51 3.30 7.24
CA CYS A 52 9.62 3.45 6.31
C CYS A 52 9.59 4.79 5.55
N GLY A 53 8.66 5.70 5.89
CA GLY A 53 8.62 7.06 5.37
C GLY A 53 7.89 7.23 4.05
N MET A 54 7.02 6.29 3.68
CA MET A 54 5.98 6.58 2.70
C MET A 54 5.03 7.64 3.27
N PRO A 55 4.78 8.76 2.57
CA PRO A 55 3.90 9.80 3.10
C PRO A 55 2.42 9.38 3.02
N SER A 56 2.06 8.54 2.04
CA SER A 56 0.69 8.09 1.86
C SER A 56 0.55 6.72 1.24
N LEU A 57 -0.44 5.95 1.69
CA LEU A 57 -0.79 4.65 1.11
C LEU A 57 -1.60 4.77 -0.18
N ILE A 58 -2.10 5.98 -0.49
CA ILE A 58 -2.83 6.30 -1.70
C ILE A 58 -1.82 6.67 -2.79
N ASP A 59 -1.67 5.81 -3.80
CA ASP A 59 -0.68 6.02 -4.87
C ASP A 59 -0.80 7.37 -5.61
N PRO A 60 -2.00 7.85 -6.03
CA PRO A 60 -2.10 9.11 -6.77
C PRO A 60 -1.88 10.39 -5.95
N ASP A 61 -1.58 10.28 -4.66
CA ASP A 61 -1.43 11.42 -3.74
C ASP A 61 -0.21 12.29 -4.10
N SER A 62 -0.37 13.61 -4.04
CA SER A 62 0.69 14.58 -4.42
C SER A 62 1.98 14.37 -3.64
N GLU A 63 1.85 14.10 -2.35
CA GLU A 63 2.95 13.87 -1.43
C GLU A 63 3.76 12.63 -1.81
N ASN A 64 3.16 11.64 -2.49
CA ASN A 64 3.90 10.52 -3.07
C ASN A 64 4.61 10.92 -4.37
N ARG A 65 3.96 11.72 -5.23
CA ARG A 65 4.48 12.14 -6.54
C ARG A 65 5.69 13.04 -6.43
N GLU A 66 5.67 13.99 -5.51
CA GLU A 66 6.69 15.03 -5.34
C GLU A 66 7.98 14.54 -4.65
N ARG A 67 8.05 13.26 -4.26
CA ARG A 67 9.23 12.66 -3.61
C ARG A 67 10.39 12.50 -4.58
N SER A 68 11.59 12.87 -4.11
CA SER A 68 12.83 12.55 -4.81
C SER A 68 13.04 11.05 -4.97
N ASN A 69 13.79 10.65 -6.01
CA ASN A 69 14.16 9.25 -6.24
C ASN A 69 14.89 8.65 -5.03
N ASN A 70 15.74 9.43 -4.36
CA ASN A 70 16.41 8.98 -3.14
C ASN A 70 15.41 8.70 -1.99
N ALA A 71 14.39 9.53 -1.80
CA ALA A 71 13.37 9.29 -0.77
C ALA A 71 12.57 8.01 -1.07
N ARG A 72 12.19 7.80 -2.33
CA ARG A 72 11.50 6.58 -2.79
C ARG A 72 12.36 5.34 -2.58
N ALA A 73 13.62 5.39 -3.03
CA ALA A 73 14.60 4.32 -2.83
C ALA A 73 14.82 4.02 -1.34
N THR A 74 14.82 5.04 -0.48
CA THR A 74 14.96 4.88 0.98
C THR A 74 13.81 4.12 1.60
N THR A 75 12.57 4.41 1.20
CA THR A 75 11.41 3.63 1.67
C THR A 75 11.51 2.18 1.24
N TYR A 76 11.88 1.92 -0.02
CA TYR A 76 12.01 0.55 -0.54
C TYR A 76 13.13 -0.22 0.16
N ALA A 77 14.29 0.41 0.39
CA ALA A 77 15.40 -0.18 1.13
C ALA A 77 15.00 -0.53 2.58
N CYS A 78 14.26 0.36 3.25
CA CYS A 78 13.74 0.11 4.60
C CYS A 78 12.77 -1.08 4.64
N MET A 79 11.84 -1.17 3.67
CA MET A 79 10.91 -2.30 3.57
C MET A 79 11.65 -3.64 3.39
N ILE A 80 12.64 -3.67 2.49
CA ILE A 80 13.47 -4.84 2.25
C ILE A 80 14.25 -5.22 3.52
N GLN A 81 14.86 -4.24 4.20
CA GLN A 81 15.56 -4.48 5.47
C GLN A 81 14.62 -5.02 6.57
N ALA A 82 13.34 -4.62 6.56
CA ALA A 82 12.32 -5.11 7.48
C ALA A 82 11.77 -6.51 7.09
N GLY A 83 12.30 -7.13 6.03
CA GLY A 83 11.96 -8.48 5.57
C GLY A 83 10.72 -8.53 4.68
N PHE A 84 10.26 -7.39 4.16
CA PHE A 84 9.22 -7.37 3.13
C PHE A 84 9.86 -7.54 1.75
N HIS A 85 9.11 -8.15 0.84
CA HIS A 85 9.50 -8.30 -0.55
C HIS A 85 8.44 -7.70 -1.46
N TYR A 86 8.89 -7.22 -2.61
CA TYR A 86 8.02 -6.75 -3.65
C TYR A 86 7.46 -7.96 -4.41
N LYS A 87 6.16 -7.98 -4.70
CA LYS A 87 5.50 -9.11 -5.39
C LYS A 87 5.97 -9.27 -6.83
N ASP A 88 6.27 -8.15 -7.48
CA ASP A 88 6.90 -8.14 -8.80
C ASP A 88 8.42 -8.24 -8.66
N LYS A 89 9.02 -9.16 -9.43
CA LYS A 89 10.48 -9.35 -9.57
C LYS A 89 11.23 -8.11 -10.03
N TRP A 90 10.55 -7.15 -10.67
CA TRP A 90 11.17 -5.90 -11.11
C TRP A 90 11.05 -4.76 -10.10
N GLY A 91 10.14 -4.86 -9.12
CA GLY A 91 10.07 -3.88 -8.04
C GLY A 91 11.13 -4.12 -6.98
N GLY A 92 11.48 -3.09 -6.20
CA GLY A 92 12.60 -3.17 -5.26
C GLY A 92 13.95 -2.74 -5.83
N THR A 93 14.08 -2.59 -7.14
CA THR A 93 15.38 -2.40 -7.83
C THR A 93 15.78 -0.93 -8.03
N TRP A 94 15.39 -0.03 -7.12
CA TRP A 94 15.66 1.41 -7.26
C TRP A 94 17.15 1.72 -7.46
N CYS A 95 18.03 1.07 -6.69
CA CYS A 95 19.46 1.31 -6.80
C CYS A 95 20.08 0.81 -8.10
N GLN A 96 19.48 -0.19 -8.74
CA GLN A 96 19.88 -0.66 -10.06
C GLN A 96 19.34 0.26 -11.16
N ASN A 97 18.07 0.62 -11.09
CA ASN A 97 17.39 1.43 -12.11
C ASN A 97 17.92 2.88 -12.15
N TYR A 98 18.30 3.43 -10.99
CA TYR A 98 18.76 4.80 -10.85
C TYR A 98 20.26 4.89 -10.52
N LYS A 99 21.04 3.88 -10.92
CA LYS A 99 22.48 3.81 -10.66
C LYS A 99 23.22 5.06 -11.16
N ALA A 100 22.83 5.59 -12.32
CA ALA A 100 23.45 6.78 -12.91
C ALA A 100 23.24 8.06 -12.07
N GLU A 101 22.18 8.11 -11.27
CA GLU A 101 21.87 9.26 -10.41
C GLU A 101 22.65 9.27 -9.10
N ASN A 102 23.42 8.21 -8.81
CA ASN A 102 24.23 8.07 -7.60
C ASN A 102 23.44 8.37 -6.31
N LEU A 103 22.21 7.87 -6.21
CA LEU A 103 21.32 8.13 -5.07
C LEU A 103 22.05 7.84 -3.74
N PRO A 104 22.05 8.77 -2.76
CA PRO A 104 22.75 8.59 -1.49
C PRO A 104 22.45 7.27 -0.76
N ILE A 105 21.20 6.81 -0.75
CA ILE A 105 20.83 5.56 -0.07
C ILE A 105 21.38 4.30 -0.75
N CYS A 106 21.79 4.42 -2.01
CA CYS A 106 22.34 3.32 -2.81
C CYS A 106 23.86 3.23 -2.74
N GLN A 107 24.51 4.16 -2.02
CA GLN A 107 25.96 4.18 -1.88
C GLN A 107 26.45 3.14 -0.85
N PRO A 108 27.66 2.58 -1.03
CA PRO A 108 28.28 1.74 -0.03
C PRO A 108 28.34 2.44 1.33
N GLY A 109 27.92 1.75 2.40
CA GLY A 109 27.92 2.29 3.76
C GLY A 109 26.72 3.19 4.09
N ALA A 110 25.77 3.39 3.17
CA ALA A 110 24.55 4.12 3.46
C ALA A 110 23.77 3.45 4.61
N VAL A 111 23.36 4.26 5.59
CA VAL A 111 22.56 3.79 6.72
C VAL A 111 21.09 3.78 6.31
N ILE A 112 20.55 2.58 6.11
CA ILE A 112 19.12 2.41 5.83
C ILE A 112 18.34 2.66 7.13
N PRO A 113 17.34 3.55 7.11
CA PRO A 113 16.55 3.83 8.30
C PRO A 113 15.72 2.60 8.68
N LYS A 114 15.61 2.36 9.99
CA LYS A 114 14.66 1.38 10.53
C LYS A 114 13.25 1.97 10.53
N ARG A 115 12.25 1.07 10.64
CA ARG A 115 10.86 1.43 10.89
C ARG A 115 10.73 2.31 12.13
N SER A 116 9.86 3.32 12.05
CA SER A 116 9.57 4.25 13.14
C SER A 116 8.06 4.48 13.26
N VAL A 117 7.46 4.03 14.36
CA VAL A 117 6.05 4.28 14.69
C VAL A 117 5.75 5.77 14.69
N GLU A 118 6.63 6.58 15.28
CA GLU A 118 6.51 8.04 15.28
C GLU A 118 6.40 8.61 13.86
N LYS A 119 7.22 8.12 12.92
CA LYS A 119 7.16 8.54 11.52
C LYS A 119 5.82 8.19 10.87
N ARG A 120 5.29 7.00 11.15
CA ARG A 120 3.99 6.56 10.64
C ARG A 120 2.86 7.45 11.16
N LEU A 121 2.79 7.64 12.47
CA LEU A 121 1.72 8.43 13.09
C LEU A 121 1.77 9.91 12.67
N ASN A 122 2.96 10.41 12.33
CA ASN A 122 3.15 11.77 11.81
C ASN A 122 3.08 11.91 10.28
N SER A 123 2.81 10.82 9.54
CA SER A 123 2.70 10.86 8.07
C SER A 123 1.51 11.73 7.61
N PRO A 124 1.58 12.35 6.41
CA PRO A 124 0.44 13.04 5.81
C PRO A 124 -0.84 12.19 5.75
N PHE A 125 -0.72 10.89 5.52
CA PHE A 125 -1.85 9.95 5.55
C PHE A 125 -2.50 9.87 6.93
N CYS A 126 -1.74 9.63 7.99
CA CYS A 126 -2.31 9.49 9.33
C CYS A 126 -2.79 10.81 9.95
N LYS A 127 -2.20 11.94 9.55
CA LYS A 127 -2.71 13.26 9.95
C LYS A 127 -4.07 13.57 9.32
N ARG A 128 -4.30 13.16 8.07
CA ARG A 128 -5.59 13.37 7.38
C ARG A 128 -6.65 12.34 7.79
N SER A 129 -6.24 11.11 8.04
CA SER A 129 -7.14 9.97 8.29
C SER A 129 -6.74 9.17 9.53
N PRO A 130 -6.77 9.76 10.74
CA PRO A 130 -6.26 9.14 11.97
C PRO A 130 -7.06 7.89 12.41
N VAL A 131 -8.28 7.72 11.92
CA VAL A 131 -9.16 6.58 12.25
C VAL A 131 -8.79 5.29 11.52
N GLN A 132 -7.91 5.35 10.53
CA GLN A 132 -7.51 4.17 9.76
C GLN A 132 -6.75 3.16 10.65
N PRO A 133 -6.87 1.84 10.43
CA PRO A 133 -6.16 0.83 11.20
C PRO A 133 -4.64 1.01 11.21
N GLU A 134 -4.06 1.46 10.10
CA GLU A 134 -2.64 1.75 9.96
C GLU A 134 -2.19 2.97 10.76
N CYS A 135 -3.12 3.76 11.30
CA CYS A 135 -2.83 4.97 12.08
C CYS A 135 -3.10 4.80 13.58
N GLN A 136 -3.49 3.60 14.02
CA GLN A 136 -3.59 3.28 15.44
C GLN A 136 -2.21 2.99 16.04
N PRO A 137 -1.92 3.39 17.29
CA PRO A 137 -0.63 3.16 17.96
C PRO A 137 -0.06 1.76 17.77
#